data_AF-A0A0F3N8D8-F1
#
_entry.id   AF-A0A0F3N8D8-F1
#
_cell.length_a   1.000
_cell.length_b   1.000
_cell.length_c   1.000
_cell.angle_alpha   90.00
_cell.angle_beta   90.00
_cell.angle_gamma   90.00
#
_symmetry.space_group_name_H-M   'P 1'
#
loop_
_entity.id
_entity.type
_entity.pdbx_description
1 polymer ?
#
loop_
_entity_poly.entity_id
_entity_poly.type
_entity_poly.pdbx_seq_one_letter_code
_entity_poly.pdbx_strand_id
1 'polypeptide(L)'
;MLRAFLISVAFCCFSFFLSCNAGAGAPKPWQFGFQEPATEIMEAIQKSHNFVMIVMSAVVILVFVLLAYVLVKYRKKPGEQVEFNRKHSHNVVLEILWTLIPLLIVGFLTFSNVKLIRYEQKLPKADFVVKAIGYQWYWSYVYPKMT
;
A
#
# COMPACT_ATOMS: atom_id res chain seq x y z
N MET A 1 -0.22 -57.71 -5.34
CA MET A 1 -1.28 -56.83 -4.81
C MET A 1 -0.71 -55.69 -3.95
N LEU A 2 0.09 -55.97 -2.91
CA LEU A 2 0.68 -54.95 -2.03
C LEU A 2 1.59 -53.91 -2.74
N ARG A 3 2.39 -54.34 -3.73
CA ARG A 3 3.27 -53.44 -4.51
C ARG A 3 2.50 -52.44 -5.37
N ALA A 4 1.39 -52.87 -5.99
CA ALA A 4 0.56 -51.98 -6.81
C ALA A 4 -0.17 -50.93 -5.95
N PHE A 5 -0.59 -51.33 -4.74
CA PHE A 5 -1.20 -50.42 -3.76
C PHE A 5 -0.20 -49.36 -3.26
N LEU A 6 1.04 -49.76 -2.92
CA LEU A 6 2.08 -48.83 -2.50
C LEU A 6 2.48 -47.83 -3.60
N ILE A 7 2.53 -48.27 -4.85
CA ILE A 7 2.82 -47.39 -6.00
C ILE A 7 1.68 -46.39 -6.22
N SER A 8 0.42 -46.82 -6.09
CA SER A 8 -0.74 -45.93 -6.23
C SER A 8 -0.81 -44.90 -5.10
N VAL A 9 -0.49 -45.28 -3.86
CA VAL A 9 -0.42 -44.36 -2.72
C VAL A 9 0.72 -43.36 -2.89
N ALA A 10 1.91 -43.82 -3.32
CA ALA A 10 3.02 -42.94 -3.61
C ALA A 10 2.72 -41.95 -4.75
N PHE A 11 2.01 -42.39 -5.80
CA PHE A 11 1.59 -41.54 -6.92
C PHE A 11 0.55 -40.48 -6.49
N CYS A 12 -0.41 -40.85 -5.63
CA CYS A 12 -1.34 -39.89 -5.03
C CYS A 12 -0.63 -38.87 -4.11
N CYS A 13 0.30 -39.31 -3.26
CA CYS A 13 1.08 -38.42 -2.42
C CYS A 13 1.98 -37.47 -3.24
N PHE A 14 2.55 -37.96 -4.36
CA PHE A 14 3.36 -37.16 -5.26
C PHE A 14 2.52 -36.11 -6.03
N SER A 15 1.29 -36.48 -6.41
CA SER A 15 0.34 -35.57 -7.07
C SER A 15 -0.14 -34.47 -6.13
N PHE A 16 -0.23 -34.74 -4.81
CA PHE A 16 -0.57 -33.74 -3.81
C PHE A 16 0.57 -32.73 -3.56
N PHE A 17 1.82 -33.16 -3.70
CA PHE A 17 3.00 -32.28 -3.66
C PHE A 17 3.17 -31.44 -4.95
N LEU A 18 2.60 -31.88 -6.07
CA LEU A 18 2.64 -31.18 -7.37
C LEU A 18 1.43 -30.29 -7.66
N SER A 19 0.54 -30.05 -6.69
CA SER A 19 -0.43 -28.95 -6.79
C SER A 19 0.31 -27.63 -6.82
N CYS A 20 0.78 -27.27 -8.02
CA CYS A 20 1.21 -25.94 -8.37
C CYS A 20 0.05 -25.03 -8.04
N ASN A 21 0.23 -24.20 -7.01
CA ASN A 21 -0.71 -23.15 -6.67
C ASN A 21 -0.90 -22.30 -7.92
N ALA A 22 -2.01 -22.49 -8.64
CA ALA A 22 -2.42 -21.67 -9.78
C ALA A 22 -2.93 -20.30 -9.27
N GLY A 23 -2.08 -19.62 -8.49
CA GLY A 23 -2.40 -18.43 -7.70
C GLY A 23 -1.50 -17.25 -8.01
N ALA A 24 -0.96 -17.16 -9.23
CA ALA A 24 -0.27 -15.96 -9.68
C ALA A 24 -1.29 -14.81 -9.76
N GLY A 25 -1.36 -13.98 -8.70
CA GLY A 25 -2.25 -12.81 -8.62
C GLY A 25 -3.59 -13.02 -7.91
N ALA A 26 -3.79 -14.14 -7.19
CA ALA A 26 -5.01 -14.32 -6.37
C ALA A 26 -4.84 -13.67 -4.98
N PRO A 27 -5.92 -13.12 -4.36
CA PRO A 27 -5.87 -12.68 -2.97
C PRO A 27 -5.66 -13.87 -2.03
N LYS A 28 -4.75 -13.74 -1.06
CA LYS A 28 -4.51 -14.77 -0.03
C LYS A 28 -5.38 -14.48 1.21
N PRO A 29 -5.97 -15.50 1.87
CA PRO A 29 -6.71 -15.29 3.12
C PRO A 29 -5.84 -14.56 4.16
N TRP A 30 -6.41 -13.55 4.83
CA TRP A 30 -5.74 -12.73 5.84
C TRP A 30 -4.50 -11.95 5.36
N GLN A 31 -4.38 -11.71 4.06
CA GLN A 31 -3.28 -10.91 3.50
C GLN A 31 -3.42 -9.43 3.88
N PHE A 32 -2.34 -8.85 4.41
CA PHE A 32 -2.17 -7.41 4.54
C PHE A 32 -1.30 -6.87 3.40
N GLY A 33 -1.67 -5.73 2.84
CA GLY A 33 -0.94 -5.08 1.75
C GLY A 33 -1.34 -5.56 0.34
N PHE A 34 -0.46 -5.36 -0.63
CA PHE A 34 -0.70 -5.68 -2.04
C PHE A 34 -0.41 -7.15 -2.38
N GLN A 35 -0.97 -7.60 -3.51
CA GLN A 35 -0.60 -8.86 -4.17
C GLN A 35 0.85 -8.81 -4.68
N GLU A 36 1.41 -9.97 -4.99
CA GLU A 36 2.75 -10.06 -5.59
C GLU A 36 2.76 -9.35 -6.96
N PRO A 37 3.74 -8.46 -7.21
CA PRO A 37 3.80 -7.69 -8.45
C PRO A 37 4.15 -8.61 -9.62
N ALA A 38 3.34 -8.54 -10.68
CA ALA A 38 3.59 -9.26 -11.93
C ALA A 38 4.23 -8.37 -13.02
N THR A 39 4.38 -7.07 -12.75
CA THR A 39 4.92 -6.07 -13.69
C THR A 39 5.85 -5.10 -12.98
N GLU A 40 6.83 -4.55 -13.72
CA GLU A 40 7.75 -3.52 -13.20
C GLU A 40 7.01 -2.28 -12.68
N ILE A 41 5.89 -1.91 -13.33
CA ILE A 41 5.03 -0.81 -12.91
C ILE A 41 4.45 -1.10 -11.52
N MET A 42 3.95 -2.31 -11.27
CA MET A 42 3.40 -2.68 -9.97
C MET A 42 4.49 -2.69 -8.87
N GLU A 43 5.71 -3.12 -9.19
CA GLU A 43 6.83 -2.99 -8.24
C GLU A 43 7.12 -1.53 -7.88
N ALA A 44 7.10 -0.64 -8.87
CA ALA A 44 7.32 0.78 -8.66
C ALA A 44 6.19 1.41 -7.81
N ILE A 45 4.94 0.99 -8.03
CA ILE A 45 3.78 1.38 -7.21
C ILE A 45 3.97 0.90 -5.77
N GLN A 46 4.34 -0.36 -5.54
CA GLN A 46 4.56 -0.87 -4.17
C GLN A 46 5.69 -0.13 -3.45
N LYS A 47 6.79 0.16 -4.14
CA LYS A 47 7.90 0.96 -3.59
C LYS A 47 7.44 2.36 -3.20
N SER A 48 6.67 3.02 -4.07
CA SER A 48 6.10 4.35 -3.80
C SER A 48 5.13 4.32 -2.61
N HIS A 49 4.23 3.33 -2.58
CA HIS A 49 3.30 3.13 -1.47
C HIS A 49 4.03 2.93 -0.14
N ASN A 50 5.00 2.02 -0.09
CA ASN A 50 5.75 1.75 1.15
C ASN A 50 6.47 3.01 1.64
N PHE A 51 7.05 3.79 0.73
CA PHE A 51 7.66 5.07 1.07
C PHE A 51 6.66 6.05 1.71
N VAL A 52 5.49 6.24 1.08
CA VAL A 52 4.42 7.09 1.62
C VAL A 52 3.93 6.58 2.98
N MET A 53 3.74 5.27 3.13
CA MET A 53 3.30 4.63 4.37
C MET A 53 4.29 4.89 5.52
N ILE A 54 5.60 4.84 5.26
CA ILE A 54 6.61 5.16 6.27
C ILE A 54 6.51 6.62 6.71
N VAL A 55 6.39 7.55 5.74
CA VAL A 55 6.26 8.99 6.04
C VAL A 55 4.99 9.27 6.84
N MET A 56 3.85 8.71 6.42
CA MET A 56 2.59 8.84 7.14
C MET A 56 2.67 8.28 8.56
N SER A 57 3.25 7.08 8.72
CA SER A 57 3.41 6.44 10.03
C SER A 57 4.30 7.28 10.95
N ALA A 58 5.37 7.88 10.43
CA ALA A 58 6.24 8.76 11.21
C ALA A 58 5.50 10.01 11.72
N VAL A 59 4.69 10.66 10.87
CA VAL A 59 3.86 11.80 11.27
C VAL A 59 2.83 11.40 12.34
N VAL A 60 2.17 10.26 12.15
CA VAL A 60 1.22 9.71 13.12
C VAL A 60 1.91 9.48 14.47
N ILE A 61 3.03 8.78 14.49
CA ILE A 61 3.80 8.54 15.72
C ILE A 61 4.19 9.85 16.40
N LEU A 62 4.67 10.85 15.65
CA LEU A 62 5.00 12.16 16.20
C LEU A 62 3.79 12.82 16.89
N VAL A 63 2.62 12.81 16.25
CA VAL A 63 1.40 13.38 16.83
C VAL A 63 0.97 12.61 18.07
N PHE A 64 0.99 11.27 18.03
CA PHE A 64 0.63 10.44 19.19
C PHE A 64 1.58 10.64 20.37
N VAL A 65 2.88 10.77 20.13
CA VAL A 65 3.87 11.05 21.18
C VAL A 65 3.64 12.43 21.81
N LEU A 66 3.42 13.47 20.99
CA LEU A 66 3.10 14.82 21.49
C LEU A 66 1.82 14.82 22.32
N LEU A 67 0.78 14.13 21.84
CA LEU A 67 -0.49 14.02 22.54
C LEU A 67 -0.33 13.28 23.87
N ALA A 68 0.37 12.13 23.87
CA ALA A 68 0.67 11.39 25.10
C ALA A 68 1.49 12.24 26.09
N TYR A 69 2.48 12.99 25.60
CA TYR A 69 3.27 13.91 26.41
C TYR A 69 2.39 14.99 27.07
N VAL A 70 1.52 15.64 26.29
CA VAL A 70 0.60 16.67 26.81
C VAL A 70 -0.35 16.07 27.84
N LEU A 71 -0.93 14.91 27.56
CA LEU A 71 -1.84 14.22 28.49
C LEU A 71 -1.17 13.87 29.81
N VAL A 72 0.08 13.39 29.80
CA VAL A 72 0.82 13.02 31.02
C VAL A 72 1.29 14.27 31.77
N LYS A 73 1.86 15.25 31.06
CA LYS A 73 2.46 16.45 31.65
C LYS A 73 1.43 17.39 32.27
N TYR A 74 0.28 17.56 31.60
CA TYR A 74 -0.79 18.48 32.01
C TYR A 74 -2.00 17.75 32.60
N ARG A 75 -1.83 16.51 33.05
CA ARG A 75 -2.89 15.78 33.77
C ARG A 75 -3.25 16.51 35.06
N LYS A 76 -4.54 16.73 35.29
CA LYS A 76 -5.06 17.28 36.55
C LYS A 76 -4.68 16.37 37.74
N LYS A 77 -4.09 16.94 38.79
CA LYS A 77 -3.86 16.23 40.06
C LYS A 77 -5.07 16.40 41.01
N PRO A 78 -5.27 15.45 41.95
CA PRO A 78 -6.32 15.59 42.97
C PRO A 78 -6.10 16.87 43.79
N GLY A 79 -7.12 17.73 43.89
CA GLY A 79 -7.08 18.99 44.64
C GLY A 79 -6.57 20.22 43.88
N GLU A 80 -6.12 20.07 42.62
CA GLU A 80 -5.62 21.19 41.80
C GLU A 80 -6.78 21.92 41.10
N GLN A 81 -6.85 23.25 41.26
CA GLN A 81 -7.76 24.09 40.48
C GLN A 81 -7.14 24.37 39.12
N VAL A 82 -7.88 24.08 38.05
CA VAL A 82 -7.41 24.29 36.67
C VAL A 82 -7.63 25.76 36.32
N GLU A 83 -6.57 26.55 36.38
CA GLU A 83 -6.55 27.92 35.89
C GLU A 83 -6.32 27.92 34.37
N PHE A 84 -7.34 28.30 33.59
CA PHE A 84 -7.19 28.48 32.15
C PHE A 84 -6.39 29.74 31.86
N ASN A 85 -5.07 29.60 31.73
CA ASN A 85 -4.21 30.72 31.37
C ASN A 85 -4.42 31.10 29.89
N ARG A 86 -5.28 32.10 29.66
CA ARG A 86 -5.62 32.64 28.33
C ARG A 86 -4.50 33.48 27.69
N LYS A 87 -3.40 33.75 28.42
CA LYS A 87 -2.38 34.74 28.03
C LYS A 87 -1.46 34.29 26.88
N HIS A 88 -1.48 33.02 26.47
CA HIS A 88 -0.57 32.48 25.43
C HIS A 88 -1.35 31.78 24.30
N SER A 89 -2.41 32.43 23.82
CA SER A 89 -3.28 31.86 22.78
C SER A 89 -2.69 31.94 21.37
N HIS A 90 -1.62 32.71 21.16
CA HIS A 90 -1.01 32.94 19.84
C HIS A 90 0.49 32.71 19.90
N ASN A 91 1.00 31.92 18.96
CA ASN A 91 2.42 31.71 18.76
C ASN A 91 2.71 31.65 17.26
N VAL A 92 2.97 32.83 16.69
CA VAL A 92 3.18 33.01 15.25
C VAL A 92 4.30 32.10 14.71
N VAL A 93 5.37 31.88 15.50
CA VAL A 93 6.48 31.00 15.08
C VAL A 93 6.01 29.55 14.96
N LEU A 94 5.24 29.07 15.94
CA LEU A 94 4.69 27.71 15.92
C LEU A 94 3.66 27.54 14.79
N GLU A 95 2.83 28.56 14.58
CA GLU A 95 1.84 28.62 13.49
C GLU A 95 2.49 28.49 12.10
N ILE A 96 3.60 29.20 11.89
CA ILE A 96 4.37 29.12 10.64
C ILE A 96 5.02 27.73 10.48
N LEU A 97 5.57 27.17 11.56
CA LEU A 97 6.24 25.86 11.49
C LEU A 97 5.27 24.74 11.14
N TRP A 98 4.11 24.66 11.80
CA TRP A 98 3.14 23.58 11.54
C TRP A 98 2.42 23.74 10.20
N THR A 99 2.46 24.90 9.55
CA THR A 99 1.87 25.10 8.22
C THR A 99 2.89 24.79 7.13
N LEU A 100 4.12 25.28 7.27
CA LEU A 100 5.19 25.05 6.30
C LEU A 100 5.68 23.60 6.28
N ILE A 101 5.83 22.95 7.44
CA ILE A 101 6.36 21.57 7.47
C ILE A 101 5.45 20.60 6.70
N PRO A 102 4.12 20.54 6.94
CA PRO A 102 3.23 19.67 6.15
C PRO A 102 3.20 20.05 4.67
N LEU A 103 3.25 21.35 4.34
CA LEU A 103 3.28 21.82 2.96
C LEU A 103 4.50 21.26 2.21
N LEU A 104 5.69 21.32 2.82
CA LEU A 104 6.92 20.81 2.23
C LEU A 104 6.90 19.28 2.08
N ILE A 105 6.39 18.55 3.09
CA ILE A 105 6.26 17.09 3.04
C ILE A 105 5.37 16.68 1.86
N VAL A 106 4.18 17.28 1.73
CA VAL A 106 3.24 16.97 0.63
C VAL A 106 3.82 17.36 -0.72
N GLY A 107 4.50 18.51 -0.82
CA GLY A 107 5.18 18.94 -2.04
C GLY A 107 6.21 17.92 -2.53
N PHE A 108 7.05 17.41 -1.62
CA PHE A 108 8.03 16.38 -1.94
C PHE A 108 7.38 15.06 -2.39
N LEU A 109 6.36 14.59 -1.67
CA LEU A 109 5.62 13.37 -2.03
C LEU A 109 4.95 13.49 -3.40
N THR A 110 4.39 14.66 -3.71
CA THR A 110 3.74 14.94 -4.99
C THR A 110 4.73 14.84 -6.14
N PHE A 111 5.92 15.42 -5.99
CA PHE A 111 6.95 15.38 -7.02
C PHE A 111 7.35 13.94 -7.38
N SER A 112 7.56 13.09 -6.37
CA SER A 112 7.87 11.67 -6.58
C SER A 112 6.73 10.93 -7.30
N ASN A 113 5.48 11.16 -6.91
CA ASN A 113 4.31 10.53 -7.52
C ASN A 113 4.11 10.91 -9.00
N VAL A 114 4.33 12.18 -9.34
CA VAL A 114 4.21 12.63 -10.75
C VAL A 114 5.22 11.91 -11.65
N LYS A 115 6.42 11.61 -11.16
CA LYS A 115 7.41 10.81 -11.91
C LYS A 115 6.90 9.40 -12.20
N LEU A 116 6.25 8.76 -11.23
CA LEU A 116 5.69 7.42 -11.36
C LEU A 116 4.53 7.39 -12.37
N ILE A 117 3.59 8.34 -12.28
CA ILE A 117 2.46 8.44 -13.22
C ILE A 117 2.95 8.59 -14.66
N ARG A 118 4.00 9.41 -14.88
CA ARG A 118 4.61 9.56 -16.21
C ARG A 118 5.29 8.28 -16.70
N TYR A 119 5.77 7.43 -15.80
CA TYR A 119 6.33 6.14 -16.18
C TYR A 119 5.22 5.15 -16.58
N GLU A 120 4.11 5.11 -15.84
CA GLU A 120 2.95 4.28 -16.16
C GLU A 120 2.30 4.66 -17.50
N GLN A 121 2.23 5.94 -17.83
CA GLN A 121 1.61 6.42 -19.07
C GLN A 121 2.46 6.21 -20.34
N LYS A 122 3.74 5.86 -20.20
CA LYS A 122 4.62 5.61 -21.35
C LYS A 122 4.34 4.21 -21.90
N LEU A 123 3.57 4.14 -22.98
CA LEU A 123 3.30 2.89 -23.69
C LEU A 123 4.52 2.49 -24.54
N PRO A 124 5.18 1.35 -24.27
CA PRO A 124 6.20 0.81 -25.16
C PRO A 124 5.56 0.32 -26.47
N LYS A 125 6.40 0.02 -27.47
CA LYS A 125 5.92 -0.68 -28.68
C LYS A 125 5.36 -2.04 -28.25
N ALA A 126 4.10 -2.29 -28.56
CA ALA A 126 3.42 -3.51 -28.18
C ALA A 126 3.81 -4.67 -29.11
N ASP A 127 4.34 -5.75 -28.55
CA ASP A 127 4.56 -7.01 -29.27
C ASP A 127 3.25 -7.70 -29.61
N PHE A 128 2.23 -7.50 -28.77
CA PHE A 128 0.92 -8.10 -28.89
C PHE A 128 -0.18 -7.11 -28.55
N VAL A 129 -1.25 -7.09 -29.36
CA VAL A 129 -2.37 -6.15 -29.20
C VAL A 129 -3.64 -6.92 -28.92
N VAL A 130 -4.24 -6.66 -27.75
CA VAL A 130 -5.55 -7.19 -27.36
C VAL A 130 -6.52 -6.03 -27.22
N LYS A 131 -7.65 -6.10 -27.93
CA LYS A 131 -8.76 -5.18 -27.75
C LYS A 131 -9.79 -5.83 -26.83
N ALA A 132 -9.87 -5.37 -25.59
CA ALA A 132 -10.91 -5.77 -24.64
C ALA A 132 -12.16 -4.90 -24.81
N ILE A 133 -13.33 -5.52 -24.93
CA ILE A 133 -14.64 -4.88 -25.08
C ILE A 133 -15.49 -5.26 -23.87
N GLY A 134 -15.96 -4.27 -23.11
CA GLY A 134 -16.84 -4.48 -21.96
C GLY A 134 -18.30 -4.51 -22.36
N TYR A 135 -19.01 -5.57 -21.96
CA TYR A 135 -20.47 -5.68 -21.99
C TYR A 135 -21.03 -5.67 -20.57
N GLN A 136 -22.35 -5.62 -20.42
CA GLN A 136 -22.97 -5.78 -19.11
C GLN A 136 -22.66 -7.19 -18.55
N TRP A 137 -21.86 -7.23 -17.48
CA TRP A 137 -21.39 -8.42 -16.76
C TRP A 137 -20.44 -9.38 -17.48
N TYR A 138 -19.87 -9.03 -18.65
CA TYR A 138 -18.82 -9.83 -19.27
C TYR A 138 -17.89 -9.01 -20.18
N TRP A 139 -16.79 -9.63 -20.61
CA TRP A 139 -15.79 -9.05 -21.49
C TRP A 139 -15.59 -9.91 -22.73
N SER A 140 -15.37 -9.27 -23.88
CA SER A 140 -14.95 -9.93 -25.13
C SER A 140 -13.58 -9.43 -25.55
N TYR A 141 -12.77 -10.29 -26.15
CA TYR A 141 -11.39 -9.99 -26.53
C TYR A 141 -11.20 -10.22 -28.03
N VAL A 142 -10.65 -9.23 -28.72
CA VAL A 142 -10.35 -9.29 -30.15
C VAL A 142 -8.85 -9.12 -30.35
N TYR A 143 -8.27 -9.93 -31.22
CA TYR A 143 -6.83 -9.93 -31.56
C TYR A 143 -6.64 -9.41 -32.99
N PRO A 144 -6.40 -8.11 -33.21
CA PRO A 144 -6.49 -7.49 -34.54
C PRO A 144 -5.35 -7.85 -35.50
N LYS A 145 -4.25 -8.43 -35.02
CA LYS A 145 -3.01 -8.71 -35.77
C LYS A 145 -2.67 -10.21 -35.90
N MET A 146 -3.63 -11.11 -35.72
CA MET A 146 -3.43 -12.57 -35.88
C MET A 146 -3.70 -13.08 -37.31
N THR A 147 -3.80 -12.19 -38.29
CA THR A 147 -3.80 -12.47 -39.74
C THR A 147 -2.80 -11.54 -40.41
#